data_AF-A0A443RWH9-F1
#
_entry.id   AF-A0A443RWH9-F1
#
_cell.length_a   1.000
_cell.length_b   1.000
_cell.length_c   1.000
_cell.angle_alpha   90.00
_cell.angle_beta   90.00
_cell.angle_gamma   90.00
#
_symmetry.space_group_name_H-M   'P 1'
#
loop_
_entity.id
_entity.type
_entity.pdbx_description
1 polymer ?
#
loop_
_entity_poly.entity_id
_entity_poly.type
_entity_poly.pdbx_seq_one_letter_code
_entity_poly.pdbx_strand_id
1 'polypeptide(L)' 'MFTLMLILFVCLCNIVKSGFDTKQITAQQIHIAIGDRVNERRVTWVTFKEPENESRVKYGFKKDNLNFTTIAKN' A
#
# COMPACT_ATOMS: atom_id res chain seq x y z
N MET A 1 -8.05 26.78 -8.37
CA MET A 1 -6.96 26.14 -7.59
C MET A 1 -7.18 24.63 -7.56
N PHE A 2 -7.05 23.94 -8.70
CA PHE A 2 -7.48 22.54 -8.88
C PHE A 2 -6.34 21.58 -9.29
N THR A 3 -5.08 21.99 -9.13
CA THR A 3 -3.95 21.27 -9.74
C THR A 3 -3.33 20.20 -8.84
N LEU A 4 -3.66 20.14 -7.55
CA LEU A 4 -3.04 19.16 -6.63
C LEU A 4 -3.69 17.78 -6.62
N MET A 5 -4.94 17.63 -7.09
CA MET A 5 -5.65 16.34 -7.02
C MET A 5 -5.23 15.36 -8.13
N LEU A 6 -4.70 15.86 -9.25
CA LEU A 6 -4.35 15.02 -10.40
C LEU A 6 -3.02 14.28 -10.21
N ILE A 7 -2.08 14.85 -9.45
CA ILE A 7 -0.73 14.29 -9.26
C ILE A 7 -0.76 13.02 -8.39
N LEU A 8 -1.73 12.91 -7.47
CA LEU A 8 -1.91 11.69 -6.67
C LEU A 8 -2.50 10.53 -7.49
N PHE A 9 -3.34 10.83 -8.50
CA PHE A 9 -4.00 9.81 -9.32
C PHE A 9 -3.06 9.18 -10.36
N VAL A 10 -2.10 9.95 -10.90
CA VAL A 10 -1.15 9.45 -11.91
C VAL A 10 -0.09 8.51 -11.31
N CYS A 11 0.17 8.59 -10.00
CA CYS A 11 1.17 7.75 -9.33
C CYS A 11 0.70 6.31 -9.03
N LEU A 12 -0.58 6.00 -9.22
CA LEU A 12 -1.16 4.67 -8.97
C LEU A 12 -1.29 3.78 -10.21
N CYS A 13 -1.07 4.29 -11.44
CA CYS A 13 -1.29 3.51 -12.66
C CYS A 13 -0.02 3.05 -13.41
N ASN A 14 1.18 3.51 -13.06
CA ASN A 14 2.38 3.30 -13.89
C ASN A 14 3.44 2.33 -13.32
N ILE A 15 3.10 1.54 -12.31
CA ILE A 15 3.97 0.47 -11.80
C ILE A 15 3.02 -0.73 -11.67
N VAL A 16 2.82 -1.58 -12.67
CA VAL A 16 3.72 -2.65 -13.11
C VAL A 16 3.28 -3.09 -14.50
N LYS A 17 4.14 -2.91 -15.51
CA LYS A 17 4.05 -3.66 -16.77
C LYS A 17 5.45 -4.10 -17.15
N SER A 18 5.90 -5.19 -16.55
CA SER A 18 6.97 -6.01 -17.12
C SER A 18 6.70 -7.45 -16.70
N GLY A 19 6.46 -8.30 -17.69
CA GLY A 19 5.99 -9.66 -17.48
C GLY A 19 7.05 -10.57 -16.88
N PHE A 20 6.62 -11.48 -16.00
CA PHE A 20 7.07 -12.86 -15.94
C PHE A 20 6.11 -13.65 -15.04
N ASP A 21 5.73 -14.84 -15.49
CA ASP A 21 4.76 -15.73 -14.86
C ASP A 21 5.23 -16.23 -13.49
N THR A 22 4.90 -15.45 -12.46
CA THR A 22 4.82 -15.90 -11.07
C THR A 22 3.49 -15.40 -10.55
N LYS A 23 2.79 -16.22 -9.76
CA LYS A 23 1.51 -15.90 -9.11
C LYS A 23 1.66 -14.68 -8.19
N GLN A 24 1.80 -13.46 -8.73
CA GLN A 24 2.04 -12.24 -7.97
C GLN A 24 0.82 -11.96 -7.09
N ILE A 25 1.00 -12.11 -5.78
CA ILE A 25 -0.01 -11.72 -4.79
C ILE A 25 0.03 -10.20 -4.75
N THR A 26 -0.99 -9.59 -5.34
CA THR A 26 -1.12 -8.14 -5.43
C THR A 26 -2.19 -7.70 -4.44
N ALA A 27 -1.84 -6.74 -3.58
CA ALA A 27 -2.81 -6.09 -2.70
C ALA A 27 -3.84 -5.32 -3.55
N GLN A 28 -5.12 -5.52 -3.26
CA GLN A 28 -6.23 -4.87 -3.93
C GLN A 28 -7.14 -4.23 -2.88
N GLN A 29 -8.01 -3.32 -3.32
CA GLN A 29 -9.00 -2.66 -2.46
C GLN A 29 -8.36 -2.01 -1.21
N ILE A 30 -7.23 -1.32 -1.42
CA ILE A 30 -6.48 -0.67 -0.33
C ILE A 30 -7.31 0.47 0.24
N HIS A 31 -7.51 0.46 1.56
CA HIS A 31 -8.18 1.52 2.29
C HIS A 31 -7.29 2.04 3.42
N ILE A 32 -7.34 3.35 3.66
CA ILE A 32 -6.58 4.03 4.70
C ILE A 32 -7.55 4.79 5.59
N ALA A 33 -7.52 4.48 6.89
CA ALA A 33 -8.33 5.12 7.91
C ALA A 33 -7.47 5.76 9.00
N ILE A 34 -8.05 6.73 9.72
CA ILE A 34 -7.45 7.28 10.94
C ILE A 34 -7.59 6.21 12.04
N GLY A 35 -6.50 5.93 12.76
CA GLY A 35 -6.49 5.00 13.89
C GLY A 35 -7.00 5.63 15.19
N ASP A 36 -6.87 4.91 16.30
CA ASP A 36 -7.40 5.37 17.59
C ASP A 36 -6.57 6.51 18.19
N ARG A 37 -5.31 6.66 17.75
CA ARG A 37 -4.40 7.75 18.15
C ARG A 37 -4.24 8.77 17.03
N VAL A 38 -4.01 10.03 17.40
CA VAL A 38 -3.86 11.18 16.47
C VAL A 38 -2.87 10.90 15.32
N ASN A 39 -1.77 10.22 15.62
CA ASN A 39 -0.71 9.91 14.66
C ASN A 39 -0.75 8.47 14.12
N GLU A 40 -1.83 7.74 14.38
CA GLU A 40 -2.02 6.38 13.90
C GLU A 40 -2.83 6.38 12.60
N ARG A 41 -2.41 5.57 11.64
CA ARG A 41 -3.15 5.29 10.41
C ARG A 41 -3.28 3.79 10.27
N ARG A 42 -4.51 3.33 9.99
CA ARG A 42 -4.82 1.93 9.72
C ARG A 42 -4.86 1.74 8.21
N VAL A 43 -4.11 0.76 7.72
CA VAL A 43 -4.10 0.36 6.32
C VAL A 43 -4.70 -1.03 6.23
N THR A 44 -5.75 -1.17 5.43
CA THR A 44 -6.40 -2.46 5.16
C THR A 44 -6.35 -2.73 3.66
N TRP A 45 -6.21 -4.00 3.29
CA TRP A 45 -6.19 -4.44 1.90
C TRP A 45 -6.68 -5.88 1.82
N VAL A 46 -7.01 -6.30 0.60
CA VAL A 46 -7.43 -7.68 0.29
C VAL A 46 -6.42 -8.30 -0.67
N THR A 47 -6.11 -9.57 -0.49
CA THR A 47 -5.33 -10.38 -1.44
C THR A 47 -6.17 -11.55 -1.92
N PHE A 48 -6.15 -11.83 -3.23
CA PHE A 48 -6.95 -12.91 -3.85
C PHE A 48 -6.35 -14.32 -3.70
N LYS A 49 -5.31 -14.49 -2.87
CA LYS A 49 -4.62 -15.76 -2.60
C LYS A 49 -4.32 -15.92 -1.12
N GLU A 50 -4.21 -17.18 -0.70
CA GLU A 50 -4.13 -17.62 0.69
C GLU A 50 -3.05 -16.90 1.53
N PRO A 51 -3.29 -16.78 2.85
CA PRO A 51 -2.57 -15.90 3.77
C PRO A 51 -1.29 -16.55 4.30
N GLU A 52 -0.55 -17.31 3.48
CA GLU A 52 0.77 -17.82 3.88
C GLU A 52 1.77 -16.67 4.15
N ASN A 53 1.42 -15.44 3.79
CA ASN A 53 2.26 -14.26 3.91
C ASN A 53 1.84 -13.37 5.07
N GLU A 54 2.82 -12.92 5.84
CA GLU A 54 2.65 -11.90 6.88
C GLU A 54 2.03 -10.61 6.31
N SER A 55 1.08 -10.04 7.05
CA SER A 55 0.54 -8.71 6.76
C SER A 55 1.59 -7.64 7.13
N ARG A 56 2.32 -7.14 6.12
CA ARG A 56 3.42 -6.17 6.31
C ARG A 56 3.19 -4.88 5.54
N VAL A 57 3.39 -3.74 6.20
CA VAL A 57 3.34 -2.40 5.60
C VAL A 57 4.70 -1.73 5.72
N LYS A 58 5.24 -1.23 4.60
CA LYS A 58 6.42 -0.34 4.58
C LYS A 58 5.98 1.10 4.32
N TYR A 59 6.52 2.05 5.06
CA TYR A 59 6.14 3.46 4.96
C TYR A 59 7.32 4.40 5.27
N GLY A 60 7.16 5.66 4.88
CA GLY A 60 8.16 6.70 5.04
C GLY A 60 7.64 8.05 4.54
N PHE A 61 8.44 9.09 4.71
CA PHE A 61 8.07 10.46 4.33
C PHE A 61 8.25 10.75 2.83
N LYS A 62 9.01 9.91 2.11
CA LYS A 62 9.28 10.04 0.67
C LYS A 62 9.04 8.69 -0.01
N LYS A 63 8.49 8.73 -1.22
CA LYS A 63 8.18 7.52 -2.03
C LYS A 63 9.39 6.60 -2.18
N ASP A 64 10.58 7.17 -2.39
CA ASP A 64 11.80 6.41 -2.66
C ASP A 64 12.55 6.04 -1.37
N ASN A 65 11.98 6.35 -0.19
CA ASN A 65 12.63 6.16 1.11
C ASN A 65 11.61 5.70 2.18
N LEU A 66 11.26 4.41 2.13
CA LEU A 66 10.31 3.75 3.05
C LEU A 66 11.06 2.96 4.14
N ASN A 67 11.65 3.68 5.09
CA ASN A 67 12.53 3.10 6.12
C ASN A 67 11.80 2.43 7.30
N PHE A 68 10.49 2.63 7.42
CA PHE A 68 9.72 2.07 8.51
C PHE A 68 8.93 0.86 8.03
N THR A 69 8.84 -0.16 8.88
CA THR A 69 8.08 -1.39 8.60
C THR A 69 7.24 -1.75 9.82
N THR A 70 5.99 -2.13 9.58
CA THR A 70 5.09 -2.66 10.60
C THR A 70 4.51 -3.98 10.11
N ILE A 71 4.43 -4.95 11.01
CA ILE A 71 3.83 -6.26 10.76
C ILE A 71 2.57 -6.33 11.62
N ALA A 72 1.42 -6.55 10.99
CA ALA A 72 0.19 -6.82 11.71
C ALA A 72 0.24 -8.25 12.26
N LYS A 73 0.02 -8.40 13.56
CA LYS A 73 -0.18 -9.71 14.18
C LYS A 73 -1.66 -10.08 13.98
N ASN A 74 -1.91 -11.24 13.38
CA ASN A 74 -3.23 -11.86 13.40
C ASN A 74 -3.59 -12.28 14.83
#